data_AF-D4M573-F1
#
_entry.id   AF-D4M573-F1
#
_cell.length_a   1.000
_cell.length_b   1.000
_cell.length_c   1.000
_cell.angle_alpha   90.00
_cell.angle_beta   90.00
_cell.angle_gamma   90.00
#
_symmetry.space_group_name_H-M   'P 1'
#
loop_
_entity.id
_entity.type
_entity.pdbx_description
1 polymer ?
#
loop_
_entity_poly.entity_id
_entity_poly.type
_entity_poly.pdbx_seq_one_letter_code
_entity_poly.pdbx_strand_id
1 'polypeptide(L)' 'MYIITAKHKGNKITRKAFSDTQASAIINRLLREGCTEIGIKEENHTEGEK' A
#
# COMPACT_ATOMS: atom_id res chain seq x y z
N MET A 1 7.33 5.59 -4.83
CA MET A 1 6.80 5.27 -3.47
C MET A 1 5.44 4.63 -3.63
N TYR A 2 5.14 3.54 -2.92
CA TYR A 2 3.81 2.94 -2.92
C TYR A 2 2.96 3.44 -1.76
N ILE A 3 1.70 3.77 -2.04
CA ILE A 3 0.66 4.02 -1.06
C ILE A 3 -0.29 2.83 -1.10
N ILE A 4 -0.34 2.07 -0.01
CA ILE A 4 -1.17 0.88 0.14
C ILE A 4 -2.34 1.23 1.06
N THR A 5 -3.56 0.98 0.61
CA THR A 5 -4.77 1.18 1.40
C THR A 5 -5.50 -0.14 1.60
N ALA A 6 -6.20 -0.30 2.73
CA ALA A 6 -7.07 -1.44 2.97
C ALA A 6 -8.21 -1.05 3.92
N LYS A 7 -9.26 -1.87 4.03
CA LYS A 7 -10.24 -1.79 5.11
C LYS A 7 -10.03 -2.91 6.12
N HIS A 8 -10.15 -2.57 7.40
CA HIS A 8 -10.13 -3.54 8.49
C HIS A 8 -11.25 -3.19 9.47
N LYS A 9 -12.22 -4.09 9.64
CA LYS A 9 -13.42 -3.88 10.49
C LYS A 9 -14.15 -2.56 10.17
N GLY A 10 -14.27 -2.23 8.88
CA GLY A 10 -14.89 -0.98 8.41
C GLY A 10 -13.99 0.26 8.43
N ASN A 11 -12.81 0.20 9.06
CA ASN A 11 -11.88 1.33 9.13
C ASN A 11 -10.87 1.29 7.99
N LYS A 12 -10.61 2.46 7.38
CA LYS A 12 -9.58 2.60 6.35
C LYS A 12 -8.19 2.65 6.98
N ILE A 13 -7.29 1.82 6.49
CA ILE A 13 -5.87 1.79 6.83
C ILE A 13 -5.08 2.27 5.61
N THR A 14 -4.05 3.08 5.86
CA THR A 14 -3.07 3.50 4.86
C THR A 14 -1.66 3.16 5.34
N ARG A 15 -0.83 2.65 4.44
CA ARG A 15 0.59 2.33 4.64
C ARG A 15 1.40 2.84 3.46
N LYS A 16 2.67 3.15 3.71
CA LYS A 16 3.63 3.53 2.67
C LYS A 16 4.68 2.45 2.55
N ALA A 17 5.08 2.14 1.33
CA ALA A 17 6.23 1.30 1.02
C ALA A 17 7.17 2.04 0.08
N PHE A 18 8.47 1.88 0.29
CA PHE A 18 9.50 2.52 -0.51
C PHE A 18 10.20 1.56 -1.48
N SER A 19 9.77 0.28 -1.49
CA SER A 19 10.21 -0.74 -2.43
C SER A 19 9.14 -1.80 -2.63
N ASP A 20 9.28 -2.57 -3.71
CA ASP A 20 8.37 -3.67 -4.06
C ASP A 20 8.34 -4.73 -2.96
N THR A 21 9.52 -5.05 -2.39
CA THR A 21 9.65 -6.01 -1.28
C THR A 21 8.89 -5.52 -0.05
N GLN A 22 8.96 -4.23 0.29
CA GLN A 22 8.18 -3.66 1.39
C GLN A 22 6.69 -3.68 1.08
N ALA A 23 6.30 -3.37 -0.16
CA ALA A 23 4.90 -3.39 -0.55
C ALA A 23 4.31 -4.80 -0.42
N SER A 24 5.02 -5.82 -0.92
CA SER A 24 4.67 -7.23 -0.79
C SER A 24 4.54 -7.67 0.67
N ALA A 25 5.49 -7.28 1.53
CA ALA A 25 5.45 -7.61 2.96
C ALA A 25 4.22 -6.98 3.66
N ILE A 26 3.89 -5.72 3.33
CA ILE A 26 2.72 -5.03 3.88
C ILE A 26 1.42 -5.71 3.43
N ILE A 27 1.29 -6.04 2.15
CA ILE A 27 0.09 -6.70 1.62
C ILE A 27 -0.12 -8.07 2.27
N ASN A 28 0.94 -8.87 2.39
CA ASN A 28 0.86 -10.17 3.06
C ASN A 28 0.42 -10.04 4.52
N ARG A 29 0.89 -9.01 5.22
CA ARG A 29 0.47 -8.73 6.59
C ARG A 29 -1.01 -8.33 6.65
N LEU A 30 -1.45 -7.43 5.77
CA LEU A 30 -2.85 -6.99 5.70
C LEU A 30 -3.80 -8.16 5.44
N LEU A 31 -3.43 -9.09 4.55
CA LEU A 31 -4.19 -10.31 4.28
C LEU A 31 -4.30 -11.21 5.52
N ARG A 32 -3.19 -11.41 6.25
CA ARG A 32 -3.18 -12.21 7.49
C ARG A 32 -3.99 -11.56 8.63
N GLU A 33 -4.05 -10.24 8.65
CA GLU A 33 -4.86 -9.47 9.60
C GLU A 33 -6.36 -9.45 9.23
N GLY A 34 -6.76 -10.08 8.11
CA GLY A 34 -8.14 -10.09 7.65
C GLY A 34 -8.61 -8.77 7.06
N CYS A 35 -7.68 -7.95 6.55
CA CYS A 35 -8.03 -6.74 5.82
C CYS A 35 -8.62 -7.06 4.44
N THR A 36 -9.56 -6.23 4.01
CA THR A 36 -10.25 -6.33 2.72
C THR A 36 -10.04 -5.07 1.89
N GLU A 37 -10.49 -5.06 0.63
CA GLU A 37 -10.41 -3.88 -0.26
C GLU A 37 -8.97 -3.31 -0.35
N ILE A 38 -7.98 -4.20 -0.48
CA ILE A 38 -6.58 -3.81 -0.56
C ILE A 38 -6.32 -3.16 -1.92
N GLY A 39 -5.84 -1.93 -1.90
CA GLY A 39 -5.45 -1.15 -3.08
C GLY A 39 -4.02 -0.67 -2.96
N ILE A 40 -3.34 -0.53 -4.10
CA ILE A 40 -1.96 -0.08 -4.17
C ILE A 40 -1.91 1.03 -5.22
N LYS A 41 -1.34 2.18 -4.86
CA LYS A 41 -1.06 3.27 -5.77
C LYS A 41 0.44 3.51 -5.79
N GLU A 42 1.05 3.40 -6.95
CA GLU A 42 2.42 3.86 -7.14
C GLU A 42 2.41 5.38 -7.32
N GLU A 43 3.03 6.07 -6.37
CA GLU A 43 3.44 7.45 -6.52
C GLU A 43 4.83 7.42 -7.16
N ASN A 44 4.84 7.43 -8.50
CA ASN A 44 6.04 7.75 -9.24
C ASN A 44 6.45 9.17 -8.80
N HIS A 45 7.66 9.29 -8.25
CA HIS A 45 8.32 10.58 -8.28
C HIS A 45 8.49 10.90 -9.76
N THR A 46 7.59 11.70 -10.32
CA THR A 46 7.87 12.41 -11.56
C THR A 46 8.94 13.44 -11.22
N GLU A 47 10.18 12.99 -11.08
CA GLU A 47 11.33 13.86 -11.31
C GLU A 47 11.40 14.09 -12.82
N GLY A 48 10.72 15.16 -13.24
CA GLY A 48 11.07 15.98 -14.39
C GLY A 48 10.52 15.55 -15.74
N GLU A 49 9.76 16.45 -16.37
CA GLU A 49 10.10 16.87 -17.73
C GLU A 49 10.02 18.41 -17.82
N LYS A 50 11.23 19.02 -17.81
CA LYS A 50 11.66 20.38 -18.21
C LYS A 50 11.17 21.61 -17.44
#